data_AF-A0A7V5H390-F1
#
_entry.id   AF-A0A7V5H390-F1
#
_cell.length_a   1.000
_cell.length_b   1.000
_cell.length_c   1.000
_cell.angle_alpha   90.00
_cell.angle_beta   90.00
_cell.angle_gamma   90.00
#
_symmetry.space_group_name_H-M   'P 1'
#
loop_
_entity.id
_entity.type
_entity.pdbx_description
1 polymer ?
#
loop_
_entity_poly.entity_id
_entity_poly.type
_entity_poly.pdbx_seq_one_letter_code
_entity_poly.pdbx_strand_id
1 'polypeptide(L)' 'MNLQQGFIQVYTGNGKGKTTAAIGLAVRALGHGFKVYFAQFMKDFPYGELNILRQFSPQIEIRNWGNDRFVFQKQTPSLE' A
#
# COMPACT_ATOMS: atom_id res chain seq x y z
N MET A 1 -5.09 -1.48 21.77
CA MET A 1 -3.70 -1.99 21.86
C MET A 1 -2.79 -0.88 21.36
N ASN A 2 -1.92 -0.33 22.21
CA ASN A 2 -1.01 0.75 21.78
C ASN A 2 0.35 0.17 21.44
N LEU A 3 0.84 0.45 20.23
CA LEU A 3 2.20 0.12 19.83
C LEU A 3 3.14 1.06 20.60
N GLN A 4 3.99 0.48 21.46
CA GLN A 4 4.97 1.23 22.27
C GLN A 4 6.00 1.94 21.38
N GLN A 5 6.34 1.35 20.23
CA GLN A 5 7.30 1.89 19.28
C GLN A 5 6.95 1.46 17.84
N GLY A 6 7.04 2.39 16.90
CA GLY A 6 6.91 2.12 15.47
C GLY A 6 8.26 1.77 14.83
N PHE A 7 8.26 0.84 13.88
CA PHE A 7 9.45 0.42 13.14
C PHE A 7 9.24 0.57 11.63
N ILE A 8 10.33 0.74 10.89
CA ILE A 8 10.35 0.79 9.43
C ILE A 8 10.92 -0.53 8.91
N GLN A 9 10.19 -1.20 8.01
CA GLN A 9 10.65 -2.41 7.33
C GLN A 9 10.83 -2.11 5.84
N VAL A 10 11.99 -2.48 5.29
CA VAL A 10 12.30 -2.29 3.87
C VAL A 10 12.47 -3.64 3.20
N TYR A 11 11.55 -3.97 2.29
CA TYR A 11 11.66 -5.13 1.41
C TYR A 11 12.30 -4.69 0.09
N THR A 12 13.55 -5.06 -0.16
CA THR A 12 14.33 -4.67 -1.35
C THR A 12 14.92 -5.88 -2.09
N GLY A 13 15.57 -5.64 -3.23
CA GLY A 13 16.18 -6.65 -4.10
C GLY A 13 15.31 -7.06 -5.29
N ASN A 14 15.87 -7.85 -6.21
CA ASN A 14 15.23 -8.21 -7.49
C ASN A 14 14.25 -9.39 -7.38
N GLY A 15 14.23 -10.09 -6.24
CA GLY A 15 13.32 -11.21 -6.00
C GLY A 15 11.84 -10.84 -6.05
N LYS A 16 11.01 -11.79 -6.48
CA LYS A 16 9.55 -11.70 -6.36
C LYS A 16 9.15 -11.80 -4.87
N GLY A 17 8.00 -11.20 -4.50
CA GLY A 17 7.43 -11.33 -3.17
C GLY A 17 7.45 -10.08 -2.28
N LYS A 18 8.12 -9.00 -2.67
CA LYS A 18 8.14 -7.73 -1.89
C LYS A 18 6.74 -7.19 -1.61
N THR A 19 5.91 -7.10 -2.66
CA THR A 19 4.52 -6.65 -2.54
C THR A 19 3.67 -7.64 -1.73
N THR A 20 3.88 -8.94 -1.93
CA THR A 20 3.18 -9.99 -1.19
C THR A 20 3.50 -9.94 0.32
N ALA A 21 4.76 -9.66 0.68
CA ALA A 21 5.17 -9.49 2.08
C ALA A 21 4.48 -8.27 2.72
N ALA A 22 4.41 -7.14 2.01
CA ALA A 22 3.69 -5.95 2.48
C ALA A 22 2.18 -6.22 2.66
N ILE A 23 1.55 -6.95 1.73
CA ILE A 23 0.14 -7.36 1.83
C ILE A 23 -0.07 -8.29 3.02
N GLY A 24 0.80 -9.28 3.22
CA GLY A 24 0.72 -10.19 4.37
C GLY A 24 0.85 -9.45 5.72
N LEU A 25 1.70 -8.42 5.78
CA LEU A 25 1.83 -7.57 6.97
C LEU A 25 0.55 -6.76 7.21
N ALA A 26 -0.06 -6.21 6.17
CA ALA A 26 -1.35 -5.51 6.26
C ALA A 26 -2.45 -6.43 6.78
N VAL A 27 -2.58 -7.64 6.24
CA VAL A 27 -3.54 -8.66 6.71
C VAL A 27 -3.30 -9.00 8.18
N ARG A 28 -2.03 -9.20 8.58
CA ARG A 28 -1.68 -9.46 9.98
C ARG A 28 -2.12 -8.32 10.89
N ALA A 29 -1.87 -7.07 10.50
CA ALA A 29 -2.28 -5.89 11.27
C ALA A 29 -3.81 -5.82 11.41
N LEU A 30 -4.56 -6.05 10.32
CA LEU A 30 -6.02 -6.10 10.34
C LEU A 30 -6.54 -7.20 11.26
N GLY A 31 -5.93 -8.39 11.24
CA GLY A 31 -6.29 -9.51 12.12
C GLY A 31 -6.13 -9.20 13.62
N HIS A 32 -5.26 -8.24 13.97
CA HIS A 32 -5.09 -7.73 15.34
C HIS A 32 -5.91 -6.46 15.63
N GLY A 33 -6.80 -6.06 14.72
CA GLY A 33 -7.67 -4.89 14.90
C GLY A 33 -6.99 -3.53 14.69
N PHE A 34 -5.80 -3.50 14.08
CA PHE A 34 -5.15 -2.24 13.71
C PHE A 34 -5.76 -1.66 12.44
N LYS A 35 -5.69 -0.33 12.31
CA LYS A 35 -6.01 0.36 11.05
C LYS A 35 -4.80 0.36 10.13
N VAL A 36 -5.03 0.17 8.84
CA VAL A 36 -3.98 0.10 7.82
C VAL A 36 -4.24 1.14 6.73
N TYR A 37 -3.18 1.84 6.34
CA TYR A 37 -3.17 2.65 5.13
C TYR A 37 -2.19 2.03 4.13
N PHE A 38 -2.70 1.62 2.97
CA PHE A 38 -1.93 0.91 1.95
C PHE A 38 -1.79 1.79 0.70
N ALA A 39 -0.61 2.38 0.52
CA ALA A 39 -0.29 3.21 -0.64
C ALA A 39 0.51 2.41 -1.68
N GLN A 40 0.13 2.55 -2.95
CA GLN A 40 0.87 2.01 -4.07
C GLN A 40 1.29 3.12 -5.03
N PHE A 41 2.51 3.05 -5.55
CA PHE A 41 3.03 3.96 -6.57
C PHE A 41 3.24 3.22 -7.89
N MET A 42 2.99 3.89 -9.02
CA MET A 42 3.30 3.39 -10.38
C MET A 42 2.73 1.99 -10.67
N LYS A 43 1.49 1.75 -10.22
CA LYS A 43 0.80 0.46 -10.35
C LYS A 43 -0.67 0.69 -10.69
N ASP A 44 -0.95 0.74 -11.99
CA ASP A 44 -2.31 0.80 -12.54
C ASP A 44 -2.93 -0.59 -12.76
N PHE A 45 -2.20 -1.67 -12.44
CA PHE A 45 -2.66 -3.04 -12.65
C PHE A 45 -3.56 -3.52 -11.50
N PRO A 46 -4.71 -4.16 -11.79
CA PRO A 46 -5.59 -4.70 -10.75
C PRO A 46 -4.95 -5.92 -10.08
N TYR A 47 -4.49 -5.76 -8.84
CA TYR A 47 -4.08 -6.86 -7.98
C TYR A 47 -5.30 -7.49 -7.32
N GLY A 48 -5.54 -8.77 -7.60
CA GLY A 48 -6.69 -9.51 -7.05
C GLY A 48 -6.69 -9.53 -5.52
N GLU A 49 -5.51 -9.56 -4.89
CA GLU A 49 -5.34 -9.51 -3.44
C GLU A 49 -5.85 -8.19 -2.83
N LEU A 50 -5.82 -7.08 -3.59
CA LEU A 50 -6.36 -5.82 -3.10
C LEU A 50 -7.89 -5.79 -3.16
N ASN A 51 -8.52 -6.53 -4.07
CA ASN A 51 -9.97 -6.54 -4.21
C ASN A 51 -10.64 -7.08 -2.93
N ILE A 52 -10.10 -8.15 -2.35
CA ILE A 52 -10.60 -8.68 -1.08
C ILE A 52 -10.33 -7.72 0.08
N LEU A 53 -9.15 -7.07 0.10
CA LEU A 53 -8.80 -6.11 1.15
C LEU A 53 -9.71 -4.88 1.16
N ARG A 54 -10.16 -4.39 -0.01
CA ARG A 54 -11.10 -3.26 -0.08
C ARG A 54 -12.43 -3.52 0.65
N GLN A 55 -12.82 -4.78 0.83
CA GLN A 55 -14.04 -5.14 1.56
C GLN A 55 -13.94 -4.88 3.07
N PHE A 56 -12.72 -4.72 3.61
CA PHE A 56 -12.46 -4.42 5.02
C PHE A 56 -12.47 -2.92 5.32
N SER A 57 -13.01 -2.08 4.44
CA SER A 57 -13.21 -0.65 4.72
C SER A 57 -14.14 -0.48 5.94
N PRO A 58 -13.85 0.45 6.88
CA PRO A 58 -12.81 1.49 6.85
C PRO A 58 -11.51 1.09 7.58
N GLN A 59 -11.33 -0.18 7.93
CA GLN A 59 -10.16 -0.64 8.69
C GLN A 59 -8.89 -0.60 7.83
N ILE A 60 -9.03 -0.77 6.52
CA ILE A 60 -7.98 -0.53 5.54
C ILE A 60 -8.41 0.50 4.51
N GLU A 61 -7.56 1.49 4.27
CA GLU A 61 -7.66 2.42 3.14
C GLU A 61 -6.58 2.09 2.12
N ILE A 62 -6.96 1.92 0.86
CA ILE A 62 -6.05 1.59 -0.24
C ILE A 62 -6.05 2.73 -1.23
N ARG A 63 -4.88 3.32 -1.50
CA ARG A 63 -4.71 4.42 -2.45
C ARG A 63 -3.61 4.13 -3.44
N ASN A 64 -3.92 4.40 -4.70
CA ASN A 64 -2.96 4.35 -5.79
C ASN A 64 -2.53 5.79 -6.11
N TRP A 65 -1.22 6.00 -6.16
CA TRP A 65 -0.56 7.27 -6.37
C TRP A 65 0.43 7.15 -7.52
N GLY A 66 0.79 8.28 -8.15
CA GLY A 66 1.83 8.31 -9.18
C GLY A 66 1.58 7.34 -10.34
N ASN A 67 0.38 7.42 -10.94
CA ASN A 67 0.05 6.65 -12.15
C ASN A 67 0.98 7.03 -13.32
N ASP A 68 0.92 6.25 -14.40
CA ASP A 68 1.78 6.47 -15.58
C ASP A 68 1.68 7.92 -16.10
N ARG A 69 0.49 8.52 -15.99
CA ARG A 69 0.26 9.92 -16.36
C ARG A 69 1.14 10.90 -15.59
N PHE A 70 1.34 10.70 -14.30
CA PHE A 70 2.21 11.52 -13.46
C PHE A 70 3.68 11.41 -13.87
N VAL A 71 4.15 10.20 -14.19
CA VAL A 71 5.56 9.95 -14.51
C VAL A 71 5.90 10.40 -15.93
N PHE A 72 4.99 10.21 -16.89
CA PHE A 72 5.22 10.56 -18.29
C PHE A 72 4.89 12.02 -18.63
N GLN A 73 4.15 12.76 -17.80
CA GLN A 73 3.79 14.14 -18.14
C GLN A 73 4.94 15.15 -18.01
N LYS A 74 6.06 14.87 -17.33
CA LYS A 74 7.17 15.83 -17.10
C LYS A 74 6.73 17.21 -16.55
N GLN A 75 5.47 17.36 -16.15
CA GLN A 75 4.92 18.57 -15.55
C GLN A 75 4.73 18.28 -14.07
N THR A 76 5.46 19.01 -13.25
CA THR A 76 5.25 19.03 -11.80
C THR A 76 3.79 19.42 -11.56
N PRO A 77 3.02 18.68 -10.74
CA PRO A 77 1.70 19.13 -10.37
C PRO A 77 1.82 20.51 -9.73
N SER A 78 0.98 21.45 -10.18
CA SER A 78 0.80 22.69 -9.45
C SER A 78 0.33 22.36 -8.03
N LEU A 79 1.03 22.93 -7.05
CA LEU A 79 0.62 22.89 -5.64
C LEU A 79 -0.67 23.71 -5.53
N GLU A 80 -1.82 23.07 -5.73
CA GLU A 80 -3.11 23.56 -5.23
C GLU A 80 -3.37 22.94 -3.85
#